data_AF-A0A6A4E1R1-F1
#
_entry.id   AF-A0A6A4E1R1-F1
#
_cell.length_a   1.000
_cell.length_b   1.000
_cell.length_c   1.000
_cell.angle_alpha   90.00
_cell.angle_beta   90.00
_cell.angle_gamma   90.00
#
_symmetry.space_group_name_H-M   'P 1'
#
loop_
_entity.id
_entity.type
_entity.pdbx_description
1 polymer ?
#
loop_
_entity_poly.entity_id
_entity_poly.type
_entity_poly.pdbx_seq_one_letter_code
_entity_poly.pdbx_strand_id
1 'polypeptide(L)' 'MIHVPKQFRSKKKHVTDGPFPICAAYNNGTVTVDKGSTQQQASSHRIFPC' A
#
# COMPACT_ATOMS: atom_id res chain seq x y z
N MET A 1 1.04 4.39 -4.81
CA MET A 1 -0.14 3.48 -4.83
C MET A 1 0.20 2.15 -4.19
N ILE A 2 -0.78 1.42 -3.61
CA ILE A 2 -0.53 0.10 -2.95
C ILE A 2 -1.30 -1.00 -3.67
N HIS A 3 -0.60 -2.07 -4.05
CA HIS A 3 -1.19 -3.24 -4.69
C HIS A 3 -1.96 -4.13 -3.71
N VAL A 4 -3.21 -4.42 -4.05
CA VAL A 4 -4.10 -5.28 -3.26
C VAL A 4 -3.99 -6.73 -3.77
N PRO A 5 -3.59 -7.70 -2.93
CA PRO A 5 -3.49 -9.10 -3.35
C PRO A 5 -4.81 -9.66 -3.85
N LYS A 6 -4.77 -10.52 -4.87
CA LYS A 6 -5.95 -11.11 -5.52
C LYS A 6 -6.89 -11.81 -4.53
N GLN A 7 -6.35 -12.46 -3.49
CA GLN A 7 -7.13 -13.14 -2.46
C GLN A 7 -8.00 -12.19 -1.61
N PHE A 8 -7.61 -10.93 -1.47
CA PHE A 8 -8.36 -9.90 -0.74
C PHE A 8 -9.21 -9.04 -1.67
N ARG A 9 -9.19 -9.32 -2.97
CA ARG A 9 -9.86 -8.52 -3.99
C ARG A 9 -11.18 -9.18 -4.38
N SER A 10 -12.29 -8.51 -4.11
CA SER A 10 -13.60 -8.87 -4.67
C SER A 10 -13.60 -8.66 -6.20
N LYS A 11 -14.38 -9.44 -6.96
CA LYS A 11 -14.34 -9.46 -8.45
C LYS A 11 -14.48 -8.09 -9.15
N LYS A 12 -15.04 -7.07 -8.48
CA LYS A 12 -15.24 -5.71 -9.02
C LYS A 12 -14.38 -4.62 -8.35
N LYS A 13 -13.44 -4.96 -7.47
CA LYS A 13 -12.62 -3.98 -6.73
C LYS A 13 -11.37 -3.56 -7.50
N HIS A 14 -10.77 -2.44 -7.13
CA HIS A 14 -9.55 -1.90 -7.72
C HIS A 14 -8.32 -2.80 -7.48
N VAL A 15 -7.34 -2.76 -8.38
CA VAL A 15 -6.07 -3.52 -8.29
C VAL A 15 -5.11 -2.84 -7.31
N THR A 16 -5.11 -1.51 -7.35
CA THR A 16 -4.32 -0.64 -6.51
C THR A 16 -5.25 0.28 -5.74
N ASP A 17 -4.95 0.46 -4.46
CA ASP A 17 -5.52 1.55 -3.68
C ASP A 17 -4.64 2.79 -3.83
N GLY A 18 -5.27 3.96 -3.67
CA GLY A 18 -4.85 5.29 -4.12
C GLY A 18 -3.40 5.73 -3.91
N PRO A 19 -3.05 6.96 -4.33
CA PRO A 19 -1.78 7.54 -3.96
C PRO A 19 -1.79 7.78 -2.45
N PHE A 20 -0.92 7.08 -1.74
CA PHE A 20 -0.73 7.27 -0.30
C PHE A 20 0.69 7.78 -0.07
N PRO A 21 0.86 8.85 0.71
CA PRO A 21 2.19 9.31 1.10
C PRO A 21 2.87 8.25 1.96
N ILE A 22 4.19 8.11 1.76
CA ILE A 22 5.04 7.24 2.57
C ILE A 22 5.53 8.08 3.75
N CYS A 23 5.23 7.64 4.97
CA CYS A 23 5.66 8.33 6.20
C CYS A 23 7.03 7.86 6.68
N ALA A 24 7.30 6.55 6.57
CA ALA A 24 8.55 5.96 7.02
C ALA A 24 8.91 4.76 6.16
N ALA A 25 10.20 4.59 5.87
CA ALA A 25 10.74 3.38 5.26
C ALA A 25 11.66 2.68 6.26
N TYR A 26 11.57 1.36 6.31
CA TYR A 26 12.36 0.54 7.23
C TYR A 26 13.31 -0.38 6.46
N ASN A 27 14.46 -0.68 7.06
CA ASN A 27 15.51 -1.48 6.44
C ASN A 27 15.12 -2.94 6.16
N ASN A 28 14.02 -3.41 6.74
CA ASN A 28 13.45 -4.75 6.47
C ASN A 28 12.57 -4.78 5.19
N GLY A 29 12.57 -3.70 4.40
CA GLY A 29 11.82 -3.62 3.15
C GLY A 29 10.32 -3.37 3.34
N THR A 30 9.88 -2.97 4.53
CA THR A 30 8.53 -2.44 4.74
C THR A 30 8.55 -0.92 4.78
N VAL A 31 7.39 -0.33 4.48
CA VAL A 31 7.18 1.09 4.64
C VAL A 31 5.83 1.33 5.30
N THR A 32 5.74 2.41 6.06
CA THR A 32 4.48 2.93 6.59
C THR A 32 3.92 3.94 5.61
N VAL A 33 2.67 3.69 5.19
CA VAL A 33 1.88 4.63 4.38
C VAL A 33 0.80 5.25 5.25
N ASP A 34 0.48 6.50 4.96
CA ASP A 34 -0.66 7.17 5.58
C ASP A 34 -1.87 7.17 4.65
N LYS A 35 -2.99 6.64 5.17
CA LYS A 35 -4.28 6.59 4.49
C LYS A 35 -5.21 7.73 4.94
N GLY A 36 -4.68 8.71 5.67
CA GLY A 36 -5.38 9.84 6.25
C GLY A 36 -6.03 9.51 7.60
N SER A 37 -6.85 8.46 7.67
CA SER A 37 -7.47 8.03 8.94
C SER A 37 -6.62 7.02 9.72
N THR A 38 -5.76 6.29 9.02
CA THR A 38 -4.97 5.19 9.57
C THR A 38 -3.61 5.13 8.90
N GLN A 39 -2.61 4.70 9.65
CA GLN A 39 -1.32 4.31 9.10
C GLN A 39 -1.30 2.80 8.87
N GLN A 40 -0.75 2.39 7.73
CA GLN A 40 -0.61 0.98 7.40
C GLN A 40 0.84 0.68 7.05
N GLN A 41 1.36 -0.42 7.60
CA GLN A 41 2.61 -0.99 7.09
C GLN A 41 2.34 -1.88 5.88
N ALA A 42 3.13 -1.68 4.83
CA ALA A 42 3.10 -2.47 3.63
C ALA A 42 4.53 -2.83 3.20
N SER A 43 4.69 -3.96 2.53
CA SER A 43 5.96 -4.26 1.87
C SER A 43 6.19 -3.29 0.72
N SER A 44 7.42 -2.78 0.61
CA SER A 44 7.87 -1.93 -0.49
C SER A 44 7.59 -2.55 -1.87
N HIS A 45 7.68 -3.87 -2.01
CA HIS A 45 7.34 -4.60 -3.24
C HIS A 45 5.87 -4.45 -3.68
N ARG A 46 4.98 -4.03 -2.78
CA ARG A 46 3.57 -3.76 -3.09
C ARG A 46 3.31 -2.30 -3.43
N ILE A 47 4.34 -1.44 -3.40
CA ILE A 47 4.18 -0.03 -3.70
C ILE A 47 4.56 0.25 -5.14
N PHE A 48 3.66 0.93 -5.84
CA PHE A 48 3.90 1.47 -7.16
C PHE A 48 4.09 2.98 -7.08
N PRO A 49 5.18 3.53 -7.66
CA PRO A 49 5.37 4.97 -7.77
C PRO A 49 4.26 5.57 -8.65
N CYS A 50 3.84 6.78 -8.33
CA CYS A 50 2.79 7.52 -9.01
C CYS A 50 3.16 8.99 -9.13
#